data_AF-A0A8I1TT39-F1
#
_entry.id   AF-A0A8I1TT39-F1
#
_cell.length_a   1.000
_cell.length_b   1.000
_cell.length_c   1.000
_cell.angle_alpha   90.00
_cell.angle_beta   90.00
_cell.angle_gamma   90.00
#
_symmetry.space_group_name_H-M   'P 1'
#
loop_
_entity.id
_entity.type
_entity.pdbx_description
1 polymer ?
#
loop_
_entity_poly.entity_id
_entity_poly.type
_entity_poly.pdbx_seq_one_letter_code
_entity_poly.pdbx_strand_id
1 'polypeptide(L)'
;MSKKSFVLPKLSDNKEYAAASKKLADLRLQLAEAEGKRDAILLDMHFGKGHPQRDPIEEAAEKMLDDGSSPKITDEAKLMEGYRELTTRISVIKAAIRLQEQALMDKRSAASFEAVERLRPIHHENVRKVVAKLKELDEALTAEADLREGLSLAGFAVGSLIPMNILELGSLKDRNSRAYRYLTEACKEGFIDQSELPEKGRADVLIALA
;
A
#
# COMPACT_ATOMS: atom_id res chain seq x y z
N MET A 1 7.10 -18.66 -28.72
CA MET A 1 6.51 -17.33 -28.49
C MET A 1 7.36 -16.61 -27.45
N SER A 2 7.91 -15.45 -27.78
CA SER A 2 8.76 -14.68 -26.87
C SER A 2 7.95 -14.24 -25.64
N LYS A 3 8.40 -14.60 -24.43
CA LYS A 3 7.90 -14.02 -23.19
C LYS A 3 8.24 -12.53 -23.23
N LYS A 4 7.35 -11.70 -23.74
CA LYS A 4 7.42 -10.25 -23.49
C LYS A 4 7.23 -10.08 -21.99
N SER A 5 8.34 -10.01 -21.25
CA SER A 5 8.31 -9.64 -19.85
C SER A 5 7.71 -8.24 -19.77
N PHE A 6 6.53 -8.13 -19.17
CA PHE A 6 5.89 -6.85 -18.99
C PHE A 6 6.73 -6.01 -18.02
N VAL A 7 7.37 -4.94 -18.50
CA VAL A 7 8.10 -4.02 -17.63
C VAL A 7 7.10 -3.07 -17.02
N LEU A 8 6.77 -3.28 -15.74
CA LEU A 8 5.93 -2.36 -14.98
C LEU A 8 6.71 -1.06 -14.71
N PRO A 9 6.14 0.12 -15.01
CA PRO A 9 6.75 1.37 -14.59
C PRO A 9 6.85 1.41 -13.07
N LYS A 10 7.99 1.84 -12.52
CA LYS A 10 8.10 1.99 -11.07
C LYS A 10 7.41 3.29 -10.67
N LEU A 11 6.78 3.30 -9.51
CA LEU A 11 6.16 4.52 -8.98
C LEU A 11 7.19 5.65 -8.78
N SER A 12 8.46 5.30 -8.51
CA SER A 12 9.59 6.23 -8.45
C SER A 12 9.90 6.93 -9.77
N ASP A 13 9.46 6.39 -10.91
CA ASP A 13 9.70 6.99 -12.22
C ASP A 13 8.74 8.18 -12.45
N ASN A 14 7.65 8.28 -11.69
CA ASN A 14 6.77 9.44 -11.70
C ASN A 14 7.44 10.61 -10.96
N LYS A 15 7.75 11.69 -11.72
CA LYS A 15 8.48 12.86 -11.21
C LYS A 15 7.80 13.54 -10.03
N GLU A 16 6.48 13.63 -10.04
CA GLU A 16 5.74 14.30 -8.97
C GLU A 16 5.74 13.49 -7.68
N TYR A 17 5.54 12.17 -7.79
CA TYR A 17 5.65 11.26 -6.65
C TYR A 17 7.08 11.24 -6.08
N ALA A 18 8.09 11.15 -6.95
CA ALA A 18 9.49 11.17 -6.54
C ALA A 18 9.86 12.49 -5.82
N ALA A 19 9.41 13.64 -6.34
CA ALA A 19 9.63 14.93 -5.71
C ALA A 19 8.92 15.03 -4.35
N ALA A 20 7.67 14.57 -4.25
CA ALA A 20 6.92 14.56 -3.00
C ALA A 20 7.54 13.63 -1.95
N SER A 21 8.06 12.48 -2.39
CA SER A 21 8.75 11.50 -1.55
C SER A 21 10.07 12.07 -1.01
N LYS A 22 10.86 12.73 -1.88
CA LYS A 22 12.09 13.43 -1.47
C LYS A 22 11.80 14.52 -0.44
N LYS A 23 10.78 15.35 -0.68
CA LYS A 23 10.39 16.41 0.26
C LYS A 23 9.98 15.85 1.63
N LEU A 24 9.30 14.69 1.67
CA LEU A 24 8.98 14.01 2.92
C LEU A 24 10.24 13.50 3.64
N ALA A 25 11.20 12.93 2.91
CA ALA A 25 12.48 12.51 3.47
C ALA A 25 13.26 13.70 4.06
N ASP A 26 13.31 14.83 3.35
CA ASP A 26 13.98 16.05 3.79
C ASP A 26 13.32 16.60 5.09
N LEU A 27 11.99 16.60 5.18
CA LEU A 27 11.27 17.01 6.39
C LEU A 27 11.56 16.10 7.59
N ARG A 28 11.68 14.78 7.37
CA ARG A 28 12.03 13.81 8.42
C ARG A 28 13.47 13.99 8.91
N LEU A 29 14.39 14.32 8.00
CA LEU A 29 15.77 14.65 8.37
C LEU A 29 15.81 15.93 9.22
N GLN A 30 15.10 16.98 8.79
CA GLN A 30 15.01 18.23 9.57
C GLN A 30 14.37 18.02 10.94
N LEU A 31 13.39 17.11 11.04
CA LEU A 31 12.79 16.75 12.33
C LEU A 31 13.83 16.11 13.26
N ALA A 32 14.55 15.11 12.76
CA ALA A 32 15.58 14.41 13.55
C ALA A 32 16.69 15.37 14.01
N GLU A 33 17.13 16.29 13.15
CA GLU A 33 18.11 17.32 13.51
C GLU A 33 17.58 18.29 14.57
N ALA A 34 16.31 18.73 14.45
CA ALA A 34 15.71 19.64 15.41
C ALA A 34 15.47 18.96 16.78
N GLU A 35 15.03 17.70 16.79
CA GLU A 35 14.90 16.90 18.00
C GLU A 35 16.27 16.67 18.67
N GLY A 36 17.31 16.33 17.90
CA GLY A 36 18.67 16.19 18.41
C GLY A 36 19.23 17.47 19.04
N LYS A 37 18.99 18.64 18.43
CA LYS A 37 19.37 19.94 19.00
C LYS A 37 18.61 20.28 20.27
N ARG A 38 17.30 19.98 20.30
CA ARG A 38 16.47 20.21 21.49
C ARG A 38 16.97 19.35 22.66
N ASP A 39 17.27 18.10 22.39
CA ASP A 39 17.74 17.15 23.41
C ASP A 39 19.14 17.53 23.93
N ALA A 40 20.01 18.05 23.06
CA ALA A 40 21.28 18.64 23.49
C ALA A 40 21.10 19.84 24.43
N ILE A 41 20.19 20.77 24.11
CA ILE A 41 19.87 21.92 24.99
C ILE A 41 19.31 21.43 26.34
N LEU A 42 18.44 20.41 26.35
CA LEU A 42 17.94 19.82 27.59
C LEU A 42 19.06 19.20 28.42
N LEU A 43 20.00 18.49 27.79
CA LEU A 43 21.17 17.95 28.48
C LEU A 43 22.06 19.05 29.04
N ASP A 44 22.29 20.13 28.29
CA ASP A 44 23.05 21.30 28.79
C ASP A 44 22.32 22.00 29.93
N MET A 45 20.99 22.04 29.94
CA MET A 45 20.22 22.56 31.07
C MET A 45 20.28 21.66 32.32
N HIS A 46 20.30 20.34 32.15
CA HIS A 46 20.30 19.38 33.27
C HIS A 46 21.69 19.03 33.79
N PHE A 47 22.72 19.09 32.94
CA PHE A 47 24.08 18.63 33.23
C PHE A 47 25.17 19.66 32.87
N GLY A 48 24.81 20.78 32.23
CA GLY A 48 25.74 21.87 31.94
C GLY A 48 26.16 22.59 33.22
N LYS A 49 27.47 22.53 33.48
CA LYS A 49 28.18 22.97 34.69
C LYS A 49 27.76 22.19 35.94
N GLY A 50 28.56 21.17 36.25
CA GLY A 50 28.62 20.59 37.58
C GLY A 50 29.03 21.62 38.63
N HIS A 51 28.06 22.35 39.18
CA HIS A 51 28.24 23.13 40.39
C HIS A 51 27.40 22.51 41.53
N PRO A 52 28.04 22.03 42.61
CA PRO A 52 27.33 21.86 43.86
C PRO A 52 26.93 23.25 44.37
N GLN A 53 25.62 23.47 44.54
CA GLN A 53 25.01 24.34 45.55
C GLN A 53 25.86 25.55 46.01
N ARG A 54 25.99 26.57 45.17
CA ARG A 54 26.04 27.95 45.66
C ARG A 54 24.81 28.66 45.14
N ASP A 55 24.09 29.32 46.04
CA ASP A 55 22.86 30.01 45.72
C ASP A 55 23.18 31.08 44.65
N PRO A 56 22.55 31.04 43.46
CA PRO A 56 22.78 32.04 42.42
C PRO A 56 22.58 33.48 42.93
N ILE A 57 21.78 33.63 44.00
CA ILE A 57 21.54 34.88 44.70
C ILE A 57 22.77 35.32 45.52
N GLU A 58 23.47 34.41 46.19
CA GLU A 58 24.71 34.73 46.92
C GLU A 58 25.84 35.16 45.96
N GLU A 59 26.01 34.47 44.83
CA GLU A 59 27.06 34.83 43.86
C GLU A 59 26.76 36.14 43.13
N ALA A 60 25.47 36.44 42.89
CA ALA A 60 25.03 37.72 42.36
C ALA A 60 25.16 38.86 43.40
N ALA A 61 24.92 38.58 44.68
CA ALA A 61 25.10 39.53 45.77
C ALA A 61 26.58 39.86 46.00
N GLU A 62 27.48 38.87 45.97
CA GLU A 62 28.94 39.10 46.06
C GLU A 62 29.46 39.97 44.91
N LYS A 63 29.07 39.68 43.67
CA LYS A 63 29.46 40.51 42.51
C LYS A 63 28.87 41.91 42.50
N MET A 64 27.66 42.07 43.03
CA MET A 64 27.01 43.37 43.17
C MET A 64 27.65 44.22 44.27
N LEU A 65 28.23 43.59 45.31
CA LEU A 65 28.99 44.24 46.36
C LEU A 65 30.41 44.64 45.93
N ASP A 66 31.08 43.84 45.09
CA ASP A 66 32.45 44.12 44.61
C ASP A 66 32.50 45.18 43.50
N ASP A 67 31.66 45.08 42.46
CA ASP A 67 31.82 45.88 41.23
C ASP A 67 30.59 46.77 40.87
N GLY A 68 29.51 46.72 41.65
CA GLY A 68 28.31 47.54 41.43
C GLY A 68 27.53 47.25 40.14
N SER A 69 27.86 46.18 39.41
CA SER A 69 27.20 45.83 38.15
C SER A 69 25.99 44.91 38.38
N SER A 70 24.89 45.20 37.68
CA SER A 70 23.68 44.37 37.66
C SER A 70 23.94 42.99 37.03
N PRO A 71 23.17 41.94 37.42
CA PRO A 71 23.42 40.57 37.01
C PRO A 71 23.31 40.39 35.49
N LYS A 72 24.30 39.73 34.88
CA LYS A 72 24.27 39.33 33.48
C LYS A 72 23.07 38.42 33.25
N ILE A 73 22.29 38.68 32.20
CA ILE A 73 21.29 37.75 31.66
C ILE A 73 21.97 36.40 31.52
N THR A 74 21.59 35.46 32.38
CA THR A 74 22.22 34.15 32.52
C THR A 74 22.05 33.36 31.23
N ASP A 75 23.08 32.60 30.84
CA ASP A 75 23.07 31.72 29.66
C ASP A 75 21.82 30.80 29.62
N GLU A 76 21.23 30.52 30.79
CA GLU A 76 20.01 29.76 30.98
C GLU A 76 18.75 30.38 30.33
N ALA A 77 18.57 31.71 30.38
CA ALA A 77 17.43 32.36 29.73
C ALA A 77 17.48 32.21 28.21
N LYS A 78 18.69 32.26 27.63
CA LYS A 78 18.93 32.03 26.19
C LYS A 78 18.73 30.56 25.82
N LEU A 79 19.16 29.63 26.66
CA LEU A 79 18.90 28.20 26.47
C LEU A 79 17.40 27.89 26.49
N MET A 80 16.65 28.49 27.41
CA MET A 80 15.19 28.34 27.49
C MET A 80 14.45 28.93 26.28
N GLU A 81 14.90 30.08 25.78
CA GLU A 81 14.36 30.66 24.55
C GLU A 81 14.63 29.75 23.35
N GLY A 82 15.87 29.28 23.17
CA GLY A 82 16.24 28.33 22.12
C GLY A 82 15.48 27.00 22.20
N TYR A 83 15.22 26.49 23.41
CA TYR A 83 14.41 25.30 23.63
C TYR A 83 12.94 25.50 23.18
N ARG A 84 12.34 26.66 23.50
CA ARG A 84 10.97 26.99 23.08
C ARG A 84 10.85 27.15 21.57
N GLU A 85 11.83 27.80 20.94
CA GLU A 85 11.89 27.93 19.48
C GLU A 85 11.98 26.57 18.80
N LEU A 86 12.87 25.68 19.27
CA LEU A 86 13.00 24.33 18.72
C LEU A 86 11.74 23.49 18.93
N THR A 87 11.09 23.59 20.10
CA THR A 87 9.83 22.89 20.37
C THR A 87 8.72 23.33 19.41
N THR A 88 8.64 24.64 19.16
CA THR A 88 7.70 25.21 18.18
C THR A 88 8.01 24.72 16.77
N ARG A 89 9.28 24.79 16.37
CA ARG A 89 9.75 24.31 15.05
C ARG A 89 9.48 22.82 14.84
N ILE A 90 9.73 21.98 15.85
CA ILE A 90 9.43 20.54 15.81
C ILE A 90 7.94 20.31 15.58
N SER A 91 7.07 21.06 16.27
CA SER A 91 5.62 20.95 16.11
C SER A 91 5.17 21.34 14.70
N VAL A 92 5.74 22.41 14.15
CA VAL A 92 5.50 22.83 12.76
C VAL A 92 5.98 21.77 11.77
N ILE A 93 7.18 21.20 11.95
CA ILE A 93 7.71 20.16 11.06
C ILE A 93 6.82 18.90 11.13
N LYS A 94 6.35 18.49 12.32
CA LYS A 94 5.42 17.35 12.46
C LYS A 94 4.10 17.60 11.73
N ALA A 95 3.55 18.82 11.81
CA ALA A 95 2.37 19.18 11.05
C ALA A 95 2.63 19.17 9.52
N ALA A 96 3.77 19.70 9.08
CA ALA A 96 4.18 19.69 7.69
C ALA A 96 4.37 18.26 7.14
N ILE A 97 4.93 17.34 7.94
CA ILE A 97 5.06 15.92 7.59
C ILE A 97 3.68 15.31 7.32
N ARG A 98 2.70 15.52 8.20
CA ARG A 98 1.34 14.98 8.02
C ARG A 98 0.69 15.47 6.72
N LEU A 99 0.81 16.77 6.43
CA LEU A 99 0.31 17.35 5.17
C LEU A 99 1.03 16.77 3.95
N GLN A 100 2.35 16.58 4.05
CA GLN A 100 3.15 16.03 2.97
C GLN A 100 2.87 14.54 2.74
N GLU A 101 2.54 13.77 3.78
CA GLU A 101 2.10 12.38 3.68
C GLU A 101 0.77 12.28 2.93
N GLN A 102 -0.19 13.16 3.22
CA GLN A 102 -1.43 13.24 2.46
C GLN A 102 -1.15 13.55 0.98
N ALA A 103 -0.35 14.59 0.71
CA ALA A 103 0.00 14.96 -0.67
C ALA A 103 0.71 13.81 -1.42
N LEU A 104 1.56 13.05 -0.73
CA LEU A 104 2.22 11.88 -1.31
C LEU A 104 1.21 10.77 -1.69
N MET A 105 0.19 10.55 -0.85
CA MET A 105 -0.88 9.60 -1.14
C MET A 105 -1.74 10.05 -2.33
N ASP A 106 -2.04 11.34 -2.44
CA ASP A 106 -2.78 11.88 -3.58
C ASP A 106 -1.99 11.69 -4.89
N LYS A 107 -0.69 11.99 -4.88
CA LYS A 107 0.20 11.78 -6.03
C LYS A 107 0.34 10.30 -6.39
N ARG A 108 0.44 9.42 -5.39
CA ARG A 108 0.44 7.96 -5.60
C ARG A 108 -0.86 7.50 -6.26
N SER A 109 -2.00 7.98 -5.78
CA SER A 109 -3.31 7.61 -6.32
C SER A 109 -3.44 8.04 -7.78
N ALA A 110 -3.06 9.27 -8.10
CA ALA A 110 -3.08 9.78 -9.47
C ALA A 110 -2.17 8.95 -10.42
N ALA A 111 -0.93 8.69 -10.01
CA ALA A 111 0.00 7.87 -10.80
C ALA A 111 -0.48 6.42 -10.94
N SER A 112 -1.11 5.87 -9.91
CA SER A 112 -1.68 4.51 -9.93
C SER A 112 -2.85 4.42 -10.91
N PHE A 113 -3.73 5.42 -10.92
CA PHE A 113 -4.85 5.49 -11.85
C PHE A 113 -4.36 5.50 -13.30
N GLU A 114 -3.41 6.39 -13.64
CA GLU A 114 -2.84 6.46 -14.98
C GLU A 114 -2.20 5.13 -15.42
N ALA A 115 -1.42 4.51 -14.52
CA ALA A 115 -0.81 3.21 -14.80
C ALA A 115 -1.87 2.12 -15.02
N VAL A 116 -2.90 2.05 -14.18
CA VAL A 116 -3.98 1.06 -14.31
C VAL A 116 -4.74 1.25 -15.62
N GLU A 117 -5.10 2.49 -16.00
CA GLU A 117 -5.78 2.74 -17.27
C GLU A 117 -4.96 2.29 -18.48
N ARG A 118 -3.64 2.54 -18.45
CA ARG A 118 -2.74 2.06 -19.51
C ARG A 118 -2.68 0.53 -19.59
N LEU A 119 -2.83 -0.16 -18.46
CA LEU A 119 -2.75 -1.63 -18.38
C LEU A 119 -4.11 -2.32 -18.52
N ARG A 120 -5.21 -1.57 -18.43
CA ARG A 120 -6.58 -2.08 -18.51
C ARG A 120 -6.81 -2.95 -19.75
N PRO A 121 -6.38 -2.58 -20.98
CA PRO A 121 -6.54 -3.43 -22.15
C PRO A 121 -5.78 -4.76 -22.06
N ILE A 122 -4.59 -4.76 -21.45
CA ILE A 122 -3.77 -5.96 -21.29
C ILE A 122 -4.39 -6.89 -20.25
N HIS A 123 -4.91 -6.33 -19.16
CA HIS A 123 -5.67 -7.10 -18.18
C HIS A 123 -6.90 -7.74 -18.83
N HIS A 124 -7.66 -6.98 -19.63
CA HIS A 124 -8.81 -7.48 -20.39
C HIS A 124 -8.43 -8.66 -21.29
N GLU A 125 -7.36 -8.52 -22.08
CA GLU A 125 -6.85 -9.58 -22.94
C GLU A 125 -6.46 -10.84 -22.13
N ASN A 126 -5.83 -10.67 -20.97
CA ASN A 126 -5.45 -11.78 -20.11
C ASN A 126 -6.68 -12.49 -19.51
N VAL A 127 -7.69 -11.76 -19.05
CA VAL A 127 -8.94 -12.35 -18.55
C VAL A 127 -9.63 -13.13 -19.66
N ARG A 128 -9.71 -12.59 -20.89
CA ARG A 128 -10.27 -13.32 -22.05
C ARG A 128 -9.51 -14.62 -22.33
N LYS A 129 -8.17 -14.63 -22.23
CA LYS A 129 -7.37 -15.85 -22.37
C LYS A 129 -7.68 -16.87 -21.28
N VAL A 130 -7.84 -16.44 -20.03
CA VAL A 130 -8.24 -17.33 -18.93
C VAL A 130 -9.61 -17.94 -19.21
N VAL A 131 -10.59 -17.13 -19.62
CA VAL A 131 -11.93 -17.60 -19.99
C VAL A 131 -11.86 -18.64 -21.11
N ALA A 132 -11.09 -18.40 -22.17
CA ALA A 132 -10.94 -19.36 -23.27
C ALA A 132 -10.36 -20.70 -22.77
N LYS A 133 -9.30 -20.66 -21.94
CA LYS A 133 -8.71 -21.88 -21.38
C LYS A 133 -9.61 -22.59 -20.39
N LEU A 134 -10.46 -21.86 -19.68
CA LEU A 134 -11.44 -22.46 -18.78
C LEU A 134 -12.50 -23.26 -19.55
N LYS A 135 -12.94 -22.76 -20.71
CA LYS A 135 -13.88 -23.47 -21.59
C LYS A 135 -13.23 -24.73 -22.17
N GLU A 136 -12.02 -24.64 -22.72
CA GLU A 136 -11.27 -25.79 -23.21
C GLU A 136 -11.09 -26.87 -22.12
N LEU A 137 -10.84 -26.46 -20.88
CA LEU A 137 -10.70 -27.38 -19.75
C LEU A 137 -12.02 -28.05 -19.37
N ASP A 138 -13.14 -27.32 -19.32
CA ASP A 138 -14.46 -27.89 -19.04
C ASP A 138 -14.90 -28.88 -20.13
N GLU A 139 -14.60 -28.59 -21.40
CA GLU A 139 -14.81 -29.52 -22.52
C GLU A 139 -14.01 -30.80 -22.34
N ALA A 140 -12.71 -30.70 -22.01
CA ALA A 140 -11.85 -31.87 -21.78
C ALA A 140 -12.30 -32.72 -20.59
N LEU A 141 -12.68 -32.08 -19.47
CA LEU A 141 -13.20 -32.77 -18.28
C LEU A 141 -14.56 -33.43 -18.57
N THR A 142 -15.42 -32.79 -19.35
CA THR A 142 -16.69 -33.38 -19.79
C THR A 142 -16.45 -34.61 -20.66
N ALA A 143 -15.57 -34.51 -21.66
CA ALA A 143 -15.27 -35.64 -22.55
C ALA A 143 -14.68 -36.84 -21.81
N GLU A 144 -13.85 -36.60 -20.79
CA GLU A 144 -13.31 -37.66 -19.91
C GLU A 144 -14.43 -38.34 -19.11
N ALA A 145 -15.33 -37.55 -18.52
CA ALA A 145 -16.46 -38.07 -17.75
C ALA A 145 -17.41 -38.87 -18.63
N ASP A 146 -17.75 -38.35 -19.82
CA ASP A 146 -18.62 -38.99 -20.80
C ASP A 146 -18.04 -40.33 -21.29
N LEU A 147 -16.71 -40.42 -21.47
CA LEU A 147 -16.04 -41.68 -21.82
C LEU A 147 -16.20 -42.74 -20.72
N ARG A 148 -15.94 -42.36 -19.46
CA ARG A 148 -16.09 -43.28 -18.32
C ARG A 148 -17.55 -43.72 -18.13
N GLU A 149 -18.48 -42.79 -18.25
CA GLU A 149 -19.92 -43.08 -18.19
C GLU A 149 -20.33 -44.01 -19.34
N GLY A 150 -19.90 -43.72 -20.57
CA GLY A 150 -20.19 -44.55 -21.74
C GLY A 150 -19.66 -45.98 -21.62
N LEU A 151 -18.44 -46.17 -21.11
CA LEU A 151 -17.89 -47.50 -20.83
C LEU A 151 -18.70 -48.25 -19.76
N SER A 152 -19.12 -47.55 -18.70
CA SER A 152 -19.95 -48.12 -17.65
C SER A 152 -21.33 -48.54 -18.19
N LEU A 153 -21.97 -47.70 -19.02
CA LEU A 153 -23.26 -47.99 -19.65
C LEU A 153 -23.17 -49.14 -20.64
N ALA A 154 -22.03 -49.32 -21.30
CA ALA A 154 -21.74 -50.45 -22.17
C ALA A 154 -21.41 -51.76 -21.40
N GLY A 155 -21.41 -51.74 -20.07
CA GLY A 155 -21.21 -52.91 -19.22
C GLY A 155 -19.73 -53.24 -18.92
N PHE A 156 -18.80 -52.35 -19.27
CA PHE A 156 -17.39 -52.53 -18.94
C PHE A 156 -17.09 -52.07 -17.51
N ALA A 157 -16.24 -52.80 -16.80
CA ALA A 157 -15.74 -52.39 -15.50
C ALA A 157 -14.75 -51.23 -15.65
N VAL A 158 -15.14 -50.03 -15.22
CA VAL A 158 -14.34 -48.79 -15.33
C VAL A 158 -13.47 -48.50 -14.11
N GLY A 159 -13.39 -49.42 -13.14
CA GLY A 159 -12.69 -49.20 -11.86
C GLY A 159 -11.19 -48.91 -11.96
N SER A 160 -10.55 -49.26 -13.08
CA SER A 160 -9.14 -48.91 -13.37
C SER A 160 -8.96 -47.49 -13.92
N LEU A 161 -10.04 -46.83 -14.34
CA LEU A 161 -10.03 -45.44 -14.80
C LEU A 161 -10.33 -44.51 -13.62
N ILE A 162 -9.28 -44.12 -12.91
CA ILE A 162 -9.39 -43.25 -11.74
C ILE A 162 -9.83 -41.85 -12.20
N PRO A 163 -10.94 -41.29 -11.68
CA PRO A 163 -11.39 -39.95 -12.03
C PRO A 163 -10.38 -38.89 -11.58
N MET A 164 -9.95 -38.04 -12.50
CA MET A 164 -9.04 -36.93 -12.22
C MET A 164 -9.83 -35.63 -12.09
N ASN A 165 -10.17 -35.25 -10.85
CA ASN A 165 -10.97 -34.06 -10.55
C ASN A 165 -10.10 -32.88 -10.07
N ILE A 166 -10.41 -31.67 -10.53
CA ILE A 166 -9.86 -30.43 -9.98
C ILE A 166 -10.86 -29.88 -8.95
N LEU A 167 -10.70 -30.31 -7.69
CA LEU A 167 -11.69 -30.12 -6.62
C LEU A 167 -12.19 -28.67 -6.44
N GLU A 168 -11.30 -27.69 -6.53
CA GLU A 168 -11.66 -26.29 -6.26
C GLU A 168 -12.23 -25.54 -7.47
N LEU A 169 -12.06 -26.07 -8.69
CA LEU A 169 -12.49 -25.39 -9.90
C LEU A 169 -14.00 -25.60 -10.15
N GLY A 170 -14.44 -26.85 -10.02
CA GLY A 170 -15.80 -27.28 -10.37
C GLY A 170 -16.09 -27.22 -11.87
N SER A 171 -17.36 -27.26 -12.25
CA SER A 171 -17.80 -27.33 -13.66
C SER A 171 -18.59 -26.09 -14.09
N LEU A 172 -18.52 -25.73 -15.37
CA LEU A 172 -19.34 -24.68 -15.97
C LEU A 172 -20.83 -25.03 -16.03
N LYS A 173 -21.19 -26.29 -15.80
CA LYS A 173 -22.59 -26.74 -15.69
C LYS A 173 -23.19 -26.49 -14.31
N ASP A 174 -22.35 -26.33 -13.29
CA ASP A 174 -22.74 -26.07 -11.89
C ASP A 174 -22.65 -24.58 -11.57
N ARG A 175 -23.79 -23.97 -11.23
CA ARG A 175 -23.90 -22.54 -10.91
C ARG A 175 -23.14 -22.14 -9.64
N ASN A 176 -22.90 -23.09 -8.75
CA ASN A 176 -22.19 -22.86 -7.50
C ASN A 176 -20.68 -23.04 -7.63
N SER A 177 -20.19 -23.50 -8.79
CA SER A 177 -18.77 -23.72 -9.01
C SER A 177 -17.98 -22.42 -9.11
N ARG A 178 -16.69 -22.48 -8.78
CA ARG A 178 -15.80 -21.33 -8.94
C ARG A 178 -15.60 -20.97 -10.41
N ALA A 179 -15.53 -21.96 -11.29
CA ALA A 179 -15.42 -21.77 -12.73
C ALA A 179 -16.61 -20.98 -13.31
N TYR A 180 -17.85 -21.32 -12.91
CA TYR A 180 -19.04 -20.62 -13.34
C TYR A 180 -19.12 -19.18 -12.79
N ARG A 181 -18.79 -19.00 -11.51
CA ARG A 181 -18.74 -17.66 -10.88
C ARG A 181 -17.73 -16.77 -11.57
N TYR A 182 -16.55 -17.29 -11.89
CA TYR A 182 -15.51 -16.56 -12.61
C TYR A 182 -16.00 -16.06 -13.98
N LEU A 183 -16.66 -16.91 -14.78
CA LEU A 183 -17.25 -16.51 -16.06
C LEU A 183 -18.33 -15.45 -15.89
N THR A 184 -19.17 -15.58 -14.87
CA THR A 184 -20.25 -14.63 -14.58
C THR A 184 -19.68 -13.27 -14.19
N GLU A 185 -18.66 -13.22 -13.33
CA GLU A 185 -17.91 -12.00 -12.99
C GLU A 185 -17.23 -11.41 -14.21
N ALA A 186 -16.58 -12.25 -15.04
CA ALA A 186 -15.95 -11.79 -16.28
C ALA A 186 -16.96 -11.11 -17.23
N CYS A 187 -18.19 -11.63 -17.30
CA CYS A 187 -19.26 -11.01 -18.08
C CYS A 187 -19.78 -9.71 -17.44
N LYS A 188 -20.01 -9.69 -16.12
CA LYS A 188 -20.48 -8.51 -15.39
C LYS A 188 -19.53 -7.32 -15.51
N GLU A 189 -18.23 -7.60 -15.47
CA GLU A 189 -17.16 -6.61 -15.61
C GLU A 189 -16.87 -6.24 -17.08
N GLY A 190 -17.59 -6.82 -18.05
CA GLY A 190 -17.45 -6.50 -19.48
C GLY A 190 -16.20 -7.08 -20.15
N PHE A 191 -15.58 -8.12 -19.57
CA PHE A 191 -14.46 -8.82 -20.18
C PHE A 191 -14.89 -9.74 -21.33
N ILE A 192 -16.10 -10.29 -21.22
CA ILE A 192 -16.72 -11.17 -22.21
C ILE A 192 -18.19 -10.82 -22.41
N ASP A 193 -18.74 -11.19 -23.56
CA ASP A 193 -20.16 -10.95 -23.87
C ASP A 193 -21.07 -11.98 -23.20
N GLN A 194 -22.33 -11.62 -22.99
CA GLN A 194 -23.34 -12.54 -22.45
C GLN A 194 -23.54 -13.77 -23.35
N SER A 195 -23.34 -13.64 -24.67
CA SER A 195 -23.37 -14.77 -25.61
C SER A 195 -22.27 -15.80 -25.32
N GLU A 196 -21.17 -15.39 -24.68
CA GLU A 196 -20.06 -16.24 -24.32
C GLU A 196 -20.31 -17.05 -23.03
N LEU A 197 -21.40 -16.80 -22.31
CA LEU A 197 -21.82 -17.58 -21.14
C LEU A 197 -22.55 -18.88 -21.55
N PRO A 198 -22.43 -19.96 -20.75
CA PRO A 198 -23.30 -21.13 -20.87
C PRO A 198 -24.78 -20.71 -20.80
N GLU A 199 -25.69 -21.45 -21.43
CA GLU A 199 -27.12 -21.08 -21.47
C GLU A 199 -27.71 -20.77 -20.09
N LYS A 200 -27.34 -21.56 -19.08
CA LYS A 200 -27.73 -21.33 -17.68
C LYS A 200 -27.23 -20.00 -17.11
N GLY A 201 -26.06 -19.51 -17.54
CA GLY A 201 -25.45 -18.24 -17.14
C GLY A 201 -26.05 -17.01 -17.79
N ARG A 202 -26.65 -17.15 -18.97
CA ARG A 202 -27.32 -16.04 -19.66
C ARG A 202 -28.53 -15.52 -18.86
N ALA A 203 -29.28 -16.43 -18.23
CA ALA A 203 -30.46 -16.07 -17.42
C ALA A 203 -30.09 -15.39 -16.08
N ASP A 204 -28.97 -15.78 -15.46
CA ASP A 204 -28.59 -15.29 -14.14
C ASP A 204 -28.03 -13.85 -14.17
N VAL A 205 -27.42 -13.43 -15.28
CA VAL A 205 -26.96 -12.04 -15.46
C VAL A 205 -28.14 -11.06 -15.66
N LEU A 206 -29.23 -11.51 -16.27
CA LEU A 206 -30.44 -10.69 -16.45
C LEU A 206 -31.15 -10.39 -15.12
N ILE A 207 -31.06 -11.30 -14.15
CA ILE A 207 -31.65 -11.13 -12.81
C ILE A 207 -30.81 -10.17 -11.95
N ALA A 208 -29.49 -10.12 -12.17
CA ALA A 208 -28.59 -9.26 -11.39
C ALA A 208 -28.50 -7.80 -11.90
N LEU A 209 -29.05 -7.51 -13.09
CA LEU A 209 -29.07 -6.19 -13.71
C LEU A 209 -30.45 -5.51 -13.70
N ALA A 210 -31.47 -6.18 -13.14
CA ALA A 210 -32.83 -5.68 -12.92
C ALA A 210 -33.03 -5.29 -11.45
#